data_AF-A0A7G6XH79-F1
#
_entry.id   AF-A0A7G6XH79-F1
#
_cell.length_a   1.000
_cell.length_b   1.000
_cell.length_c   1.000
_cell.angle_alpha   90.00
_cell.angle_beta   90.00
_cell.angle_gamma   90.00
#
_symmetry.space_group_name_H-M   'P 1'
#
loop_
_entity.id
_entity.type
_entity.pdbx_description
1 polymer ?
#
loop_
_entity_poly.entity_id
_entity_poly.type
_entity_poly.pdbx_seq_one_letter_code
_entity_poly.pdbx_strand_id
1 'polypeptide(L)'
;MTLRAIRTTTALCTALLLTAPLASCQQPSPGRGFIPRHEEPAPADREIATLLDRHHITETVTTDLNTYLDLPHRIEVATRSCAGEGSGYDPDTRRIELCYDDLTEDRRLFEQAGDTPADEPVTAVARETLYHEAGHALIDTLGLPTPDDRAEEDAADRFAQLMLLRDGRPDGEQTLLTAARAYDLAAAAHPEPDPEDEHAPDPVRAESHRCATYGAAPAHHPTLATPPRAPCPHTWTTTRTTWLQHLAPVLRS
;
A
#
# COMPACT_ATOMS: atom_id res chain seq x y z
N MET A 1 45.35 55.59 25.42
CA MET A 1 46.71 55.40 24.86
C MET A 1 47.23 54.12 25.50
N THR A 2 47.39 53.00 24.82
CA THR A 2 48.16 52.77 23.59
C THR A 2 47.61 51.55 22.84
N LEU A 3 47.50 51.68 21.51
CA LEU A 3 47.15 50.60 20.59
C LEU A 3 48.31 49.60 20.47
N ARG A 4 47.99 48.30 20.38
CA ARG A 4 48.89 47.28 19.85
C ARG A 4 48.37 46.84 18.49
N ALA A 5 49.14 47.16 17.45
CA ALA A 5 48.92 46.75 16.07
C ALA A 5 49.21 45.26 15.89
N ILE A 6 48.33 44.55 15.17
CA ILE A 6 48.61 43.23 14.61
C ILE A 6 48.55 43.37 13.09
N ARG A 7 49.63 42.90 12.46
CA ARG A 7 49.93 43.00 11.04
C ARG A 7 49.06 42.05 10.22
N THR A 8 48.62 42.55 9.08
CA THR A 8 47.98 41.83 7.97
C THR A 8 48.92 40.83 7.30
N THR A 9 48.42 39.63 7.00
CA THR A 9 48.95 38.77 5.94
C THR A 9 47.79 38.31 5.07
N THR A 10 47.63 38.99 3.94
CA THR A 10 46.72 38.67 2.85
C THR A 10 47.21 37.40 2.16
N ALA A 11 46.47 36.30 2.26
CA ALA A 11 46.71 35.12 1.42
C ALA A 11 45.95 35.31 0.10
N LEU A 12 46.71 35.51 -0.98
CA LEU A 12 46.23 35.47 -2.36
C LEU A 12 45.69 34.05 -2.63
N CYS A 13 44.38 33.89 -2.78
CA CYS A 13 43.82 32.71 -3.44
C CYS A 13 43.93 32.93 -4.96
N THR A 14 44.93 32.29 -5.55
CA THR A 14 45.13 32.17 -6.99
C THR A 14 43.91 31.45 -7.59
N ALA A 15 43.14 32.15 -8.41
CA ALA A 15 42.05 31.57 -9.19
C ALA A 15 42.63 30.71 -10.32
N LEU A 16 42.60 29.39 -10.17
CA LEU A 16 42.76 28.47 -11.29
C LEU A 16 41.39 28.24 -11.92
N LEU A 17 41.19 28.86 -13.08
CA LEU A 17 40.09 28.61 -13.99
C LEU A 17 40.21 27.18 -14.55
N LEU A 18 39.50 26.24 -13.94
CA LEU A 18 39.18 24.95 -14.55
C LEU A 18 37.71 25.00 -14.96
N THR A 19 37.47 25.35 -16.22
CA THR A 19 36.18 25.21 -16.89
C THR A 19 35.92 23.73 -17.15
N ALA A 20 35.46 23.01 -16.12
CA ALA A 20 34.71 21.78 -16.32
C ALA A 20 33.24 22.16 -16.49
N PRO A 21 32.51 21.63 -17.49
CA PRO A 21 31.07 21.72 -17.42
C PRO A 21 30.67 20.89 -16.20
N LEU A 22 30.12 21.54 -15.17
CA LEU A 22 29.32 20.84 -14.19
C LEU A 22 28.20 20.19 -15.01
N ALA A 23 28.36 18.90 -15.30
CA ALA A 23 27.22 18.07 -15.63
C ALA A 23 26.29 18.20 -14.43
N SER A 24 25.27 19.04 -14.57
CA SER A 24 24.14 19.01 -13.67
C SER A 24 23.69 17.56 -13.61
N CYS A 25 23.91 16.90 -12.47
CA CYS A 25 23.11 15.75 -12.08
C CYS A 25 21.69 16.27 -11.82
N GLN A 26 20.99 16.64 -12.88
CA GLN A 26 19.59 16.99 -12.79
C GLN A 26 18.82 15.69 -13.01
N GLN A 27 18.47 14.99 -11.93
CA GLN A 27 17.25 14.18 -11.94
C GLN A 27 16.53 14.29 -10.59
N PRO A 28 15.77 15.38 -10.33
CA PRO A 28 14.55 15.22 -9.57
C PRO A 28 13.47 14.68 -10.52
N SER A 29 12.98 13.47 -10.27
CA SER A 29 11.73 13.00 -10.86
C SER A 29 10.79 12.55 -9.74
N PRO A 30 9.52 12.96 -9.80
CA PRO A 30 9.02 14.26 -9.40
C PRO A 30 8.65 14.25 -7.91
N GLY A 31 8.64 15.41 -7.24
CA GLY A 31 8.23 15.53 -5.83
C GLY A 31 6.73 15.29 -5.56
N ARG A 32 6.08 14.41 -6.32
CA ARG A 32 4.63 14.16 -6.31
C ARG A 32 4.30 12.70 -6.67
N GLY A 33 3.18 12.19 -6.18
CA GLY A 33 2.74 10.81 -6.41
C GLY A 33 3.36 9.80 -5.45
N PHE A 34 3.07 8.52 -5.69
CA PHE A 34 3.56 7.39 -4.91
C PHE A 34 4.97 6.99 -5.38
N ILE A 35 5.93 6.88 -4.48
CA ILE A 35 7.33 6.60 -4.83
C ILE A 35 7.79 5.31 -4.12
N PRO A 36 8.13 4.25 -4.86
CA PRO A 36 8.56 3.00 -4.25
C PRO A 36 9.92 3.16 -3.57
N ARG A 37 10.09 2.46 -2.45
CA ARG A 37 11.34 2.36 -1.69
C ARG A 37 11.47 0.94 -1.15
N HIS A 38 12.65 0.35 -1.31
CA HIS A 38 12.99 -0.93 -0.69
C HIS A 38 14.07 -0.71 0.34
N GLU A 39 13.85 -1.19 1.56
CA GLU A 39 14.84 -1.17 2.64
C GLU A 39 15.57 -2.51 2.72
N GLU A 40 16.82 -2.49 3.21
CA GLU A 40 17.58 -3.73 3.40
C GLU A 40 16.86 -4.60 4.44
N PRO A 41 16.46 -5.83 4.09
CA PRO A 41 15.73 -6.69 4.99
C PRO A 41 16.65 -7.21 6.12
N ALA A 42 16.07 -7.39 7.29
CA ALA A 42 16.65 -8.23 8.33
C ALA A 42 16.90 -9.65 7.78
N PRO A 43 17.87 -10.41 8.32
CA PRO A 43 18.16 -11.76 7.83
C PRO A 43 16.96 -12.71 7.78
N ALA A 44 16.00 -12.58 8.70
CA ALA A 44 14.78 -13.39 8.74
C ALA A 44 13.83 -13.11 7.56
N ASP A 45 13.89 -11.89 7.01
CA ASP A 45 12.92 -11.37 6.04
C ASP A 45 13.43 -11.42 4.59
N ARG A 46 14.68 -11.86 4.39
CA ARG A 46 15.34 -11.89 3.07
C ARG A 46 14.54 -12.67 2.03
N GLU A 47 13.84 -13.73 2.44
CA GLU A 47 13.05 -14.55 1.53
C GLU A 47 11.83 -13.80 1.00
N ILE A 48 11.06 -13.15 1.88
CA ILE A 48 9.92 -12.31 1.49
C ILE A 48 10.40 -11.10 0.67
N ALA A 49 11.46 -10.42 1.10
CA ALA A 49 12.01 -9.30 0.33
C ALA A 49 12.40 -9.73 -1.10
N THR A 50 13.08 -10.87 -1.25
CA THR A 50 13.44 -11.42 -2.57
C THR A 50 12.20 -11.79 -3.39
N LEU A 51 11.15 -12.32 -2.74
CA LEU A 51 9.87 -12.62 -3.38
C LEU A 51 9.22 -11.35 -3.94
N LEU A 52 9.08 -10.29 -3.13
CA LEU A 52 8.47 -9.03 -3.55
C LEU A 52 9.28 -8.34 -4.66
N ASP A 53 10.61 -8.33 -4.54
CA ASP A 53 11.52 -7.76 -5.55
C ASP A 53 11.41 -8.47 -6.89
N ARG A 54 11.41 -9.81 -6.87
CA ARG A 54 11.32 -10.64 -8.08
C ARG A 54 10.02 -10.41 -8.84
N HIS A 55 8.93 -10.16 -8.13
CA HIS A 55 7.61 -9.90 -8.71
C HIS A 55 7.30 -8.41 -8.88
N HIS A 56 8.24 -7.52 -8.54
CA HIS A 56 8.09 -6.07 -8.66
C HIS A 56 6.81 -5.54 -7.99
N ILE A 57 6.47 -6.04 -6.80
CA ILE A 57 5.18 -5.76 -6.16
C ILE A 57 5.03 -4.27 -5.86
N THR A 58 6.01 -3.67 -5.18
CA THR A 58 5.99 -2.24 -4.82
C THR A 58 5.96 -1.34 -6.06
N GLU A 59 6.74 -1.65 -7.09
CA GLU A 59 6.74 -0.91 -8.37
C GLU A 59 5.40 -1.03 -9.09
N THR A 60 4.81 -2.22 -9.12
CA THR A 60 3.54 -2.47 -9.80
C THR A 60 2.43 -1.66 -9.15
N VAL A 61 2.28 -1.75 -7.82
CA VAL A 61 1.25 -1.00 -7.09
C VAL A 61 1.47 0.51 -7.23
N THR A 62 2.69 1.00 -7.04
CA THR A 62 2.96 2.45 -7.19
C THR A 62 2.72 2.94 -8.61
N THR A 63 3.03 2.14 -9.64
CA THR A 63 2.71 2.44 -11.03
C THR A 63 1.21 2.46 -11.28
N ASP A 64 0.47 1.48 -10.75
CA ASP A 64 -0.98 1.37 -10.89
C ASP A 64 -1.72 2.53 -10.20
N LEU A 65 -1.23 2.98 -9.05
CA LEU A 65 -1.73 4.17 -8.34
C LEU A 65 -1.40 5.44 -9.13
N ASN A 66 -0.14 5.63 -9.54
CA ASN A 66 0.28 6.82 -10.27
C ASN A 66 -0.31 6.93 -11.68
N THR A 67 -0.68 5.80 -12.30
CA THR A 67 -1.40 5.81 -13.58
C THR A 67 -2.82 6.34 -13.41
N TYR A 68 -3.40 6.14 -12.24
CA TYR A 68 -4.78 6.50 -11.94
C TYR A 68 -4.93 7.86 -11.26
N LEU A 69 -3.92 8.29 -10.50
CA LEU A 69 -3.97 9.43 -9.58
C LEU A 69 -2.84 10.43 -9.85
N ASP A 70 -3.16 11.72 -9.77
CA ASP A 70 -2.23 12.86 -9.83
C ASP A 70 -2.20 13.57 -8.47
N LEU A 71 -1.44 13.01 -7.54
CA LEU A 71 -1.28 13.61 -6.22
C LEU A 71 -0.36 14.83 -6.26
N PRO A 72 -0.62 15.87 -5.46
CA PRO A 72 0.20 17.09 -5.43
C PRO A 72 1.49 16.93 -4.62
N HIS A 73 1.59 15.90 -3.79
CA HIS A 73 2.70 15.64 -2.88
C HIS A 73 3.23 14.21 -3.03
N ARG A 74 4.46 13.99 -2.54
CA ARG A 74 5.09 12.69 -2.50
C ARG A 74 4.51 11.87 -1.34
N ILE A 75 4.16 10.63 -1.64
CA ILE A 75 3.88 9.57 -0.65
C ILE A 75 4.93 8.48 -0.89
N GLU A 76 5.73 8.16 0.13
CA GLU A 76 6.71 7.08 0.02
C GLU A 76 6.01 5.74 0.27
N VAL A 77 6.30 4.73 -0.55
CA VAL A 77 5.75 3.37 -0.39
C VAL A 77 6.93 2.44 -0.17
N ALA A 78 7.12 2.04 1.08
CA ALA A 78 8.30 1.35 1.54
C ALA A 78 8.03 -0.11 1.90
N THR A 79 8.89 -1.01 1.45
CA THR A 79 8.97 -2.39 1.95
C THR A 79 10.14 -2.51 2.93
N ARG A 80 9.90 -3.05 4.11
CA ARG A 80 10.89 -3.06 5.21
C ARG A 80 10.64 -4.17 6.22
N SER A 81 11.62 -4.41 7.08
CA SER A 81 11.42 -5.16 8.33
C SER A 81 10.85 -4.21 9.40
N CYS A 82 9.71 -4.56 10.00
CA CYS A 82 9.00 -3.68 10.94
C CYS A 82 9.16 -4.08 12.41
N ALA A 83 9.76 -5.24 12.69
CA ALA A 83 9.97 -5.72 14.05
C ALA A 83 8.65 -5.84 14.86
N GLY A 84 7.57 -6.22 14.18
CA GLY A 84 6.24 -6.44 14.76
C GLY A 84 5.36 -5.19 14.88
N GLU A 85 5.77 -4.04 14.34
CA GLU A 85 4.93 -2.83 14.32
C GLU A 85 3.73 -2.95 13.36
N GLY A 86 3.78 -3.88 12.41
CA GLY A 86 2.72 -4.09 11.41
C GLY A 86 2.80 -3.10 10.25
N SER A 87 2.22 -3.49 9.12
CA SER A 87 2.07 -2.66 7.93
C SER A 87 1.10 -1.50 8.19
N GLY A 88 1.34 -0.34 7.59
CA GLY A 88 0.55 0.86 7.91
C GLY A 88 0.89 2.10 7.09
N TYR A 89 0.06 3.14 7.22
CA TYR A 89 0.31 4.49 6.72
C TYR A 89 0.61 5.46 7.87
N ASP A 90 1.75 6.14 7.80
CA ASP A 90 2.12 7.23 8.70
C ASP A 90 1.77 8.59 8.07
N PRO A 91 0.79 9.35 8.62
CA PRO A 91 0.40 10.66 8.11
C PRO A 91 1.44 11.76 8.37
N ASP A 92 2.27 11.64 9.42
CA ASP A 92 3.28 12.65 9.77
C ASP A 92 4.42 12.65 8.74
N THR A 93 4.80 11.47 8.24
CA THR A 93 5.85 11.32 7.24
C THR A 93 5.33 11.07 5.82
N ARG A 94 4.03 10.83 5.66
CA ARG A 94 3.35 10.43 4.40
C ARG A 94 3.98 9.21 3.79
N ARG A 95 4.04 8.15 4.59
CA ARG A 95 4.75 6.93 4.24
C ARG A 95 3.87 5.72 4.48
N ILE A 96 3.70 4.94 3.43
CA ILE A 96 3.14 3.60 3.49
C ILE A 96 4.28 2.64 3.76
N GLU A 97 4.10 1.74 4.71
CA GLU A 97 5.04 0.69 5.08
C GLU A 97 4.38 -0.68 4.92
N LEU A 98 4.98 -1.53 4.08
CA LEU A 98 4.64 -2.95 3.99
C LEU A 98 5.73 -3.76 4.68
N CYS A 99 5.33 -4.50 5.69
CA CYS A 99 6.22 -5.23 6.57
C CYS A 99 6.49 -6.64 6.04
N TYR A 100 7.77 -6.98 5.91
CA TYR A 100 8.16 -8.32 5.49
C TYR A 100 7.80 -9.39 6.52
N ASP A 101 7.77 -9.04 7.80
CA ASP A 101 7.42 -9.92 8.91
C ASP A 101 5.94 -10.32 8.91
N ASP A 102 5.02 -9.40 8.59
CA ASP A 102 3.58 -9.72 8.40
C ASP A 102 3.40 -10.76 7.29
N LEU A 103 4.02 -10.53 6.13
CA LEU A 103 3.95 -11.45 5.00
C LEU A 103 4.64 -12.79 5.27
N THR A 104 5.59 -12.84 6.20
CA THR A 104 6.19 -14.09 6.66
C THR A 104 5.19 -14.90 7.47
N GLU A 105 4.37 -14.24 8.30
CA GLU A 105 3.27 -14.89 9.02
C GLU A 105 2.18 -15.38 8.06
N ASP A 106 1.74 -14.55 7.11
CA ASP A 106 0.78 -14.96 6.08
C ASP A 106 1.26 -16.17 5.31
N ARG A 107 2.53 -16.14 4.88
CA ARG A 107 3.15 -17.26 4.16
C ARG A 107 3.04 -18.56 4.95
N ARG A 108 3.35 -18.49 6.24
CA ARG A 108 3.27 -19.64 7.13
C ARG A 108 1.83 -20.16 7.23
N LEU A 109 0.84 -19.29 7.34
CA LEU A 109 -0.57 -19.69 7.40
C LEU A 109 -1.03 -20.38 6.12
N PHE A 110 -0.66 -19.84 4.95
CA PHE A 110 -0.94 -20.47 3.65
C PHE A 110 -0.26 -21.84 3.50
N GLU A 111 1.01 -21.95 3.88
CA GLU A 111 1.73 -23.23 3.82
C GLU A 111 1.12 -24.28 4.76
N GLN A 112 0.68 -23.88 5.95
CA GLN A 112 -0.03 -24.75 6.89
C GLN A 112 -1.40 -25.20 6.36
N ALA A 113 -2.06 -24.37 5.56
CA ALA A 113 -3.30 -24.70 4.87
C ALA A 113 -3.09 -25.57 3.61
N GLY A 114 -1.83 -25.86 3.24
CA GLY A 114 -1.46 -26.73 2.12
C GLY A 114 -1.12 -25.99 0.81
N ASP A 115 -1.08 -24.65 0.82
CA ASP A 115 -0.78 -23.82 -0.36
C ASP A 115 0.74 -23.66 -0.53
N THR A 116 1.45 -24.76 -0.83
CA THR A 116 2.92 -24.75 -1.02
C THR A 116 3.32 -24.93 -2.49
N PRO A 117 4.17 -24.05 -3.07
CA PRO A 117 4.73 -22.84 -2.47
C PRO A 117 3.70 -21.71 -2.35
N ALA A 118 3.80 -20.92 -1.27
CA ALA A 118 2.88 -19.82 -0.98
C ALA A 118 3.29 -18.49 -1.64
N ASP A 119 4.12 -18.52 -2.69
CA ASP A 119 4.60 -17.32 -3.41
C ASP A 119 3.44 -16.47 -3.95
N GLU A 120 2.50 -17.10 -4.66
CA GLU A 120 1.34 -16.42 -5.26
C GLU A 120 0.39 -15.83 -4.21
N PRO A 121 -0.02 -16.56 -3.16
CA PRO A 121 -0.89 -15.97 -2.17
C PRO A 121 -0.24 -14.83 -1.38
N VAL A 122 1.06 -14.92 -1.07
CA VAL A 122 1.77 -13.85 -0.36
C VAL A 122 1.90 -12.59 -1.20
N THR A 123 2.17 -12.70 -2.51
CA THR A 123 2.20 -11.52 -3.37
C THR A 123 0.81 -10.91 -3.58
N ALA A 124 -0.25 -11.72 -3.55
CA ALA A 124 -1.62 -11.23 -3.58
C ALA A 124 -1.97 -10.44 -2.31
N VAL A 125 -1.63 -10.95 -1.12
CA VAL A 125 -1.82 -10.23 0.15
C VAL A 125 -1.04 -8.92 0.14
N ALA A 126 0.25 -8.96 -0.24
CA ALA A 126 1.08 -7.75 -0.34
C ALA A 126 0.46 -6.65 -1.23
N ARG A 127 -0.18 -7.03 -2.36
CA ARG A 127 -0.87 -6.07 -3.22
C ARG A 127 -2.12 -5.49 -2.58
N GLU A 128 -2.92 -6.33 -1.92
CA GLU A 128 -4.13 -5.90 -1.22
C GLU A 128 -3.78 -4.93 -0.08
N THR A 129 -2.83 -5.31 0.79
CA THR A 129 -2.33 -4.47 1.89
C THR A 129 -1.82 -3.12 1.39
N LEU A 130 -0.98 -3.10 0.35
CA LEU A 130 -0.49 -1.83 -0.19
C LEU A 130 -1.60 -0.93 -0.76
N TYR A 131 -2.65 -1.51 -1.34
CA TYR A 131 -3.79 -0.73 -1.75
C TYR A 131 -4.63 -0.26 -0.56
N HIS A 132 -4.81 -1.08 0.47
CA HIS A 132 -5.46 -0.69 1.72
C HIS A 132 -4.76 0.55 2.32
N GLU A 133 -3.44 0.50 2.49
CA GLU A 133 -2.67 1.63 3.03
C GLU A 133 -2.69 2.86 2.12
N ALA A 134 -2.78 2.67 0.80
CA ALA A 134 -3.00 3.78 -0.11
C ALA A 134 -4.39 4.42 0.06
N GLY A 135 -5.37 3.67 0.56
CA GLY A 135 -6.67 4.19 1.00
C GLY A 135 -6.53 5.18 2.15
N HIS A 136 -5.83 4.80 3.22
CA HIS A 136 -5.50 5.68 4.36
C HIS A 136 -4.77 6.94 3.90
N ALA A 137 -3.75 6.76 3.06
CA ALA A 137 -2.98 7.88 2.52
C ALA A 137 -3.85 8.87 1.72
N LEU A 138 -4.90 8.38 1.04
CA LEU A 138 -5.84 9.21 0.29
C LEU A 138 -6.91 9.86 1.18
N ILE A 139 -7.34 9.18 2.25
CA ILE A 139 -8.23 9.76 3.27
C ILE A 139 -7.56 11.00 3.88
N ASP A 140 -6.31 10.86 4.32
CA ASP A 140 -5.48 11.96 4.84
C ASP A 140 -5.25 13.05 3.79
N THR A 141 -4.75 12.68 2.60
CA THR A 141 -4.42 13.64 1.53
C THR A 141 -5.62 14.49 1.09
N LEU A 142 -6.82 13.90 1.07
CA LEU A 142 -8.04 14.57 0.61
C LEU A 142 -8.88 15.15 1.77
N GLY A 143 -8.48 14.91 3.03
CA GLY A 143 -9.23 15.32 4.21
C GLY A 143 -10.64 14.73 4.24
N LEU A 144 -10.78 13.45 3.89
CA LEU A 144 -12.08 12.78 3.85
C LEU A 144 -12.60 12.57 5.28
N PRO A 145 -13.91 12.80 5.53
CA PRO A 145 -14.45 12.61 6.85
C PRO A 145 -14.65 11.12 7.17
N THR A 146 -13.97 10.63 8.22
CA THR A 146 -14.18 9.33 8.87
C THR A 146 -14.73 9.58 10.28
N PRO A 147 -15.92 9.06 10.63
CA PRO A 147 -16.55 9.34 11.93
C PRO A 147 -15.86 8.67 13.12
N ASP A 148 -15.17 7.56 12.87
CA ASP A 148 -14.41 6.74 13.82
C ASP A 148 -13.37 5.91 13.05
N ASP A 149 -12.43 5.31 13.77
CA ASP A 149 -11.30 4.54 13.22
C ASP A 149 -11.81 3.34 12.40
N ARG A 150 -12.87 2.68 12.87
CA ARG A 150 -13.48 1.57 12.16
C ARG A 150 -14.02 1.96 10.78
N ALA A 151 -14.60 3.15 10.65
CA ALA A 151 -15.10 3.66 9.38
C ALA A 151 -13.98 4.07 8.42
N GLU A 152 -12.82 4.47 8.94
CA GLU A 152 -11.59 4.70 8.19
C GLU A 152 -11.06 3.39 7.59
N GLU A 153 -10.90 2.37 8.42
CA GLU A 153 -10.51 1.01 8.00
C GLU A 153 -11.45 0.43 6.94
N ASP A 154 -12.76 0.60 7.14
CA ASP A 154 -13.77 0.19 6.16
C ASP A 154 -13.65 0.93 4.82
N ALA A 155 -13.21 2.18 4.84
CA ALA A 155 -12.99 2.96 3.64
C ALA A 155 -11.71 2.49 2.92
N ALA A 156 -10.62 2.25 3.66
CA ALA A 156 -9.37 1.70 3.13
C ALA A 156 -9.56 0.32 2.48
N ASP A 157 -10.25 -0.62 3.13
CA ASP A 157 -10.62 -1.92 2.53
C ASP A 157 -11.41 -1.74 1.22
N ARG A 158 -12.34 -0.78 1.19
CA ARG A 158 -13.13 -0.47 0.00
C ARG A 158 -12.30 0.18 -1.11
N PHE A 159 -11.23 0.88 -0.77
CA PHE A 159 -10.29 1.42 -1.75
C PHE A 159 -9.45 0.29 -2.36
N ALA A 160 -8.97 -0.66 -1.55
CA ALA A 160 -8.29 -1.86 -2.06
C ALA A 160 -9.17 -2.63 -3.05
N GLN A 161 -10.45 -2.84 -2.70
CA GLN A 161 -11.46 -3.43 -3.58
C GLN A 161 -11.61 -2.64 -4.88
N LEU A 162 -11.68 -1.31 -4.82
CA LEU A 162 -11.76 -0.47 -6.02
C LEU A 162 -10.54 -0.70 -6.91
N MET A 163 -9.34 -0.60 -6.36
CA MET A 163 -8.09 -0.69 -7.11
C MET A 163 -7.90 -2.04 -7.78
N LEU A 164 -8.24 -3.12 -7.09
CA LEU A 164 -8.13 -4.48 -7.62
C LEU A 164 -9.21 -4.79 -8.67
N LEU A 165 -10.43 -4.27 -8.52
CA LEU A 165 -11.55 -4.65 -9.40
C LEU A 165 -11.84 -3.65 -10.53
N ARG A 166 -11.31 -2.42 -10.49
CA ARG A 166 -11.68 -1.32 -11.43
C ARG A 166 -11.52 -1.66 -12.91
N ASP A 167 -10.54 -2.50 -13.25
CA ASP A 167 -10.19 -2.83 -14.63
C ASP A 167 -10.86 -4.12 -15.13
N GLY A 168 -11.67 -4.77 -14.28
CA GLY A 168 -12.39 -6.01 -14.62
C GLY A 168 -11.46 -7.17 -15.01
N ARG A 169 -10.24 -7.19 -14.47
CA ARG A 169 -9.21 -8.18 -14.79
C ARG A 169 -9.33 -9.38 -13.84
N PRO A 170 -9.30 -10.63 -14.34
CA PRO A 170 -9.35 -11.82 -13.48
C PRO A 170 -8.26 -11.88 -12.41
N ASP A 171 -7.07 -11.30 -12.68
CA ASP A 171 -5.98 -11.20 -11.71
C ASP A 171 -6.36 -10.41 -10.45
N GLY A 172 -7.07 -9.30 -10.60
CA GLY A 172 -7.51 -8.48 -9.48
C GLY A 172 -8.64 -9.15 -8.68
N GLU A 173 -9.58 -9.80 -9.38
CA GLU A 173 -10.61 -10.64 -8.77
C GLU A 173 -9.99 -11.77 -7.92
N GLN A 174 -8.98 -12.46 -8.46
CA GLN A 174 -8.26 -13.53 -7.76
C GLN A 174 -7.45 -12.99 -6.57
N THR A 175 -6.76 -11.87 -6.74
CA THR A 175 -5.99 -11.23 -5.66
C THR A 175 -6.88 -10.92 -4.46
N LEU A 176 -8.05 -10.32 -4.70
CA LEU A 176 -8.99 -9.98 -3.63
C LEU A 176 -9.61 -11.22 -2.96
N LEU A 177 -9.86 -12.29 -3.72
CA LEU A 177 -10.33 -13.57 -3.15
C LEU A 177 -9.25 -14.28 -2.34
N THR A 178 -7.99 -14.11 -2.71
CA THR A 178 -6.85 -14.62 -1.96
C THR A 178 -6.65 -13.85 -0.67
N ALA A 179 -6.79 -12.52 -0.67
CA ALA A 179 -6.80 -11.72 0.56
C ALA A 179 -7.96 -12.13 1.50
N ALA A 180 -9.15 -12.39 0.95
CA ALA A 180 -10.26 -12.94 1.73
C ALA A 180 -9.92 -14.30 2.38
N ARG A 181 -9.14 -15.14 1.70
CA ARG A 181 -8.64 -16.40 2.26
C ARG A 181 -7.59 -16.16 3.34
N ALA A 182 -6.73 -15.15 3.21
CA ALA A 182 -5.76 -14.79 4.24
C ALA A 182 -6.48 -14.45 5.57
N TYR A 183 -7.52 -13.61 5.52
CA TYR A 183 -8.35 -13.34 6.71
C TYR A 183 -9.03 -14.60 7.27
N ASP A 184 -9.56 -15.48 6.43
CA ASP A 184 -10.13 -16.75 6.91
C ASP A 184 -9.08 -17.61 7.65
N LEU A 185 -7.81 -17.59 7.20
CA LEU A 185 -6.71 -18.31 7.83
C LEU A 185 -6.24 -17.64 9.12
N ALA A 186 -6.14 -16.30 9.14
CA ALA A 186 -5.79 -15.52 10.32
C ALA A 186 -6.84 -15.71 11.42
N ALA A 187 -8.13 -15.61 11.10
CA ALA A 187 -9.23 -15.90 12.04
C ALA A 187 -9.17 -17.32 12.61
N ALA A 188 -8.75 -18.30 11.81
CA ALA A 188 -8.62 -19.69 12.26
C ALA A 188 -7.39 -19.91 13.16
N ALA A 189 -6.30 -19.17 12.94
CA ALA A 189 -5.09 -19.22 13.75
C ALA A 189 -5.24 -18.46 15.07
N HIS A 190 -5.97 -17.34 15.04
CA HIS A 190 -6.16 -16.40 16.13
C HIS A 190 -7.67 -16.20 16.41
N PRO A 191 -8.35 -17.18 17.02
CA PRO A 191 -9.81 -17.17 17.17
C PRO A 191 -10.34 -16.12 18.17
N GLU A 192 -9.45 -15.55 18.99
CA GLU A 192 -9.77 -14.49 19.92
C GLU A 192 -9.29 -13.16 19.32
N PRO A 193 -10.20 -12.27 18.87
CA PRO A 193 -9.81 -11.01 18.27
C PRO A 193 -9.15 -10.09 19.30
N ASP A 194 -8.16 -9.32 18.86
CA ASP A 194 -7.61 -8.24 19.68
C ASP A 194 -8.69 -7.16 19.87
N PRO A 195 -9.10 -6.85 21.12
CA PRO A 195 -10.13 -5.85 21.36
C PRO A 195 -9.72 -4.41 20.98
N GLU A 196 -8.43 -4.16 20.80
CA GLU A 196 -7.88 -2.87 20.37
C GLU A 196 -7.68 -2.79 18.85
N ASP A 197 -7.98 -3.87 18.11
CA ASP A 197 -7.93 -3.86 16.65
C ASP A 197 -9.09 -3.04 16.07
N GLU A 198 -8.74 -2.00 15.32
CA GLU A 198 -9.67 -1.07 14.69
C GLU A 198 -10.29 -1.66 13.41
N HIS A 199 -9.69 -2.72 12.86
CA HIS A 199 -10.23 -3.44 11.72
C HIS A 199 -11.54 -4.15 12.05
N ALA A 200 -12.32 -4.46 11.01
CA ALA A 200 -13.38 -5.46 11.18
C ALA A 200 -12.76 -6.79 11.59
N PRO A 201 -13.50 -7.63 12.34
CA PRO A 201 -13.11 -9.02 12.51
C PRO A 201 -12.82 -9.68 11.16
N ASP A 202 -11.73 -10.44 11.07
CA ASP A 202 -11.26 -11.08 9.84
C ASP A 202 -12.36 -11.77 9.00
N PRO A 203 -13.29 -12.57 9.58
CA PRO A 203 -14.37 -13.18 8.79
C PRO A 203 -15.31 -12.15 8.13
N VAL A 204 -15.47 -10.97 8.74
CA VAL A 204 -16.25 -9.85 8.18
C VAL A 204 -15.50 -9.21 7.01
N ARG A 205 -14.18 -9.01 7.13
CA ARG A 205 -13.35 -8.51 6.02
C ARG A 205 -13.32 -9.50 4.85
N ALA A 206 -13.16 -10.79 5.14
CA ALA A 206 -13.24 -11.87 4.15
C ALA A 206 -14.56 -11.85 3.37
N GLU A 207 -15.69 -11.72 4.07
CA GLU A 207 -17.00 -11.64 3.43
C GLU A 207 -17.18 -10.35 2.63
N SER A 208 -16.65 -9.22 3.11
CA SER A 208 -16.65 -7.93 2.40
C SER A 208 -15.94 -8.04 1.05
N HIS A 209 -14.76 -8.66 1.01
CA HIS A 209 -14.01 -8.92 -0.22
C HIS A 209 -14.74 -9.88 -1.17
N ARG A 210 -15.29 -11.00 -0.67
CA ARG A 210 -16.09 -11.93 -1.48
C ARG A 210 -17.33 -11.25 -2.07
N CYS A 211 -17.97 -10.37 -1.29
CA CYS A 211 -19.09 -9.57 -1.73
C CYS A 211 -18.68 -8.59 -2.83
N ALA A 212 -17.57 -7.86 -2.67
CA ALA A 212 -17.07 -6.95 -3.70
C ALA A 212 -16.73 -7.70 -5.02
N THR A 213 -16.00 -8.81 -4.95
CA THR A 213 -15.67 -9.63 -6.13
C THR A 213 -16.93 -10.14 -6.84
N TYR A 214 -17.89 -10.70 -6.10
CA TYR A 214 -19.15 -11.14 -6.69
C TYR A 214 -19.96 -9.96 -7.25
N GLY A 215 -19.98 -8.82 -6.56
CA GLY A 215 -20.71 -7.62 -6.97
C GLY A 215 -20.16 -6.99 -8.25
N ALA A 216 -18.84 -7.03 -8.44
CA ALA A 216 -18.18 -6.48 -9.62
C ALA A 216 -18.39 -7.35 -10.87
N ALA A 217 -18.32 -8.68 -10.73
CA ALA A 217 -18.45 -9.60 -11.84
C ALA A 217 -19.23 -10.88 -11.48
N PRO A 218 -20.57 -10.80 -11.29
CA PRO A 218 -21.37 -11.97 -10.90
C PRO A 218 -21.23 -13.17 -11.85
N ALA A 219 -21.06 -12.89 -13.15
CA ALA A 219 -20.93 -13.91 -14.18
C ALA A 219 -19.60 -14.69 -14.12
N HIS A 220 -18.53 -14.08 -13.58
CA HIS A 220 -17.23 -14.73 -13.42
C HIS A 220 -17.20 -15.65 -12.18
N HIS A 221 -18.05 -15.37 -11.18
CA HIS A 221 -18.05 -16.07 -9.89
C HIS A 221 -19.40 -16.68 -9.52
N PRO A 222 -19.94 -17.62 -10.32
CA PRO A 222 -21.25 -18.24 -10.04
C PRO A 222 -21.29 -18.99 -8.70
N THR A 223 -20.15 -19.44 -8.18
CA THR A 223 -20.05 -20.10 -6.86
C THR A 223 -20.21 -19.13 -5.69
N LEU A 224 -20.02 -17.82 -5.90
CA LEU A 224 -20.25 -16.79 -4.88
C LEU A 224 -21.72 -16.34 -4.82
N ALA A 225 -22.56 -16.75 -5.78
CA ALA A 225 -23.97 -16.39 -5.86
C ALA A 225 -24.81 -17.08 -4.76
N THR A 226 -24.77 -16.53 -3.56
CA THR A 226 -25.54 -16.98 -2.40
C THR A 226 -26.63 -15.96 -2.04
N PRO A 227 -27.73 -16.36 -1.35
CA PRO A 227 -28.75 -15.41 -0.92
C PRO A 227 -28.20 -14.23 -0.09
N PRO A 228 -27.25 -14.42 0.86
CA PRO A 228 -26.61 -13.31 1.57
C PRO A 228 -25.87 -12.32 0.66
N ARG A 229 -25.30 -12.78 -0.46
CA ARG A 229 -24.58 -11.92 -1.43
C ARG A 229 -25.46 -11.33 -2.52
N ALA A 230 -26.77 -11.55 -2.50
CA ALA A 230 -27.69 -10.95 -3.46
C ALA A 230 -27.61 -9.39 -3.54
N PRO A 231 -27.35 -8.65 -2.45
CA PRO A 231 -27.19 -7.19 -2.48
C PRO A 231 -25.83 -6.70 -3.03
N CYS A 232 -24.84 -7.58 -3.14
CA CYS A 232 -23.46 -7.20 -3.41
C CYS A 232 -23.23 -6.40 -4.70
N PRO A 233 -23.93 -6.65 -5.84
CA PRO A 233 -23.81 -5.79 -7.03
C PRO A 233 -24.19 -4.33 -6.76
N HIS A 234 -25.19 -4.09 -5.91
CA HIS A 234 -25.56 -2.75 -5.48
C HIS A 234 -24.51 -2.16 -4.53
N THR A 235 -24.06 -2.93 -3.54
CA THR A 235 -22.98 -2.53 -2.61
C THR A 235 -21.73 -2.11 -3.38
N TRP A 236 -21.27 -2.92 -4.34
CA TRP A 236 -20.13 -2.61 -5.19
C TRP A 236 -20.32 -1.33 -6.00
N THR A 237 -21.50 -1.14 -6.61
CA THR A 237 -21.81 0.08 -7.36
C THR A 237 -21.71 1.32 -6.46
N THR A 238 -22.20 1.24 -5.23
CA THR A 238 -22.09 2.30 -4.22
C THR A 238 -20.62 2.53 -3.84
N THR A 239 -19.87 1.49 -3.47
CA THR A 239 -18.44 1.57 -3.15
C THR A 239 -17.64 2.29 -4.24
N ARG A 240 -17.77 1.82 -5.50
CA ARG A 240 -17.09 2.41 -6.65
C ARG A 240 -17.50 3.87 -6.85
N THR A 241 -18.79 4.19 -6.77
CA THR A 241 -19.28 5.55 -6.99
C THR A 241 -18.76 6.51 -5.92
N THR A 242 -18.81 6.12 -4.65
CA THR A 242 -18.33 6.93 -3.53
C THR A 242 -16.84 7.24 -3.67
N TRP A 243 -16.01 6.22 -3.91
CA TRP A 243 -14.59 6.44 -4.09
C TRP A 243 -14.29 7.29 -5.33
N LEU A 244 -14.96 7.06 -6.47
CA LEU A 244 -14.78 7.91 -7.65
C LEU A 244 -15.15 9.39 -7.40
N GLN A 245 -16.14 9.65 -6.55
CA GLN A 245 -16.49 11.02 -6.14
C GLN A 245 -15.41 11.63 -5.25
N HIS A 246 -14.88 10.87 -4.28
CA HIS A 246 -13.79 11.32 -3.42
C HIS A 246 -12.50 11.60 -4.21
N LEU A 247 -12.16 10.72 -5.16
CA LEU A 247 -10.95 10.83 -5.96
C LEU A 247 -11.04 11.89 -7.07
N ALA A 248 -12.23 12.42 -7.38
CA ALA A 248 -12.43 13.38 -8.46
C ALA A 248 -11.41 14.55 -8.51
N PRO A 249 -10.93 15.12 -7.39
CA PRO A 249 -9.90 16.18 -7.40
C PRO A 249 -8.51 15.72 -7.86
N VAL A 250 -8.21 14.41 -7.79
CA VAL A 250 -6.89 13.83 -8.05
C VAL A 250 -6.91 12.74 -9.13
N LEU A 251 -8.05 12.42 -9.73
CA LEU A 251 -8.11 11.47 -10.84
C LEU A 251 -7.36 12.01 -12.06
N ARG A 252 -6.52 11.18 -12.67
CA ARG A 252 -5.90 11.50 -13.96
C ARG A 252 -6.95 11.48 -15.08
N SER A 253 -6.86 12.48 -15.95
CA SER A 253 -7.66 12.62 -17.18
C SER A 253 -7.10 11.80 -18.33
#